data_AF-A0A545SWK2-F1
#
_entry.id   AF-A0A545SWK2-F1
#
_cell.length_a   1.000
_cell.length_b   1.000
_cell.length_c   1.000
_cell.angle_alpha   90.00
_cell.angle_beta   90.00
_cell.angle_gamma   90.00
#
_symmetry.space_group_name_H-M   'P 1'
#
loop_
_entity.id
_entity.type
_entity.pdbx_description
1 polymer ?
#
loop_
_entity_poly.entity_id
_entity_poly.type
_entity_poly.pdbx_seq_one_letter_code
_entity_poly.pdbx_strand_id
1 'polypeptide(L)'
;MKRYHPLLVSIHWIVALMVLLALLVGGPALAELENSDPDKIFALAGHMIWGIVIGTLMIIRLITRFSTQTPPEADAGHAMLNFGAKLAHWGLYLLIFGMVGSGLGLALSADLFAISFGSSAATLPLDFKDLTARQAHGLIANLLLLLVALHLLGWAYHQFIRKDHLFRRMWFGKRAE
;
A
#
# COMPACT_ATOMS: atom_id res chain seq x y z
N MET A 1 25.42 -3.72 11.84
CA MET A 1 24.29 -4.40 11.14
C MET A 1 24.04 -3.83 9.76
N LYS A 2 24.06 -4.68 8.72
CA LYS A 2 23.90 -4.26 7.32
C LYS A 2 22.53 -4.54 6.69
N ARG A 3 21.60 -5.23 7.38
CA ARG A 3 20.30 -5.68 6.82
C ARG A 3 19.14 -5.54 7.79
N TYR A 4 17.93 -5.35 7.25
CA TYR A 4 16.69 -5.26 8.03
C TYR A 4 16.34 -6.60 8.70
N HIS A 5 15.49 -6.52 9.72
CA HIS A 5 14.92 -7.70 10.37
C HIS A 5 14.16 -8.58 9.35
N PRO A 6 14.26 -9.92 9.38
CA PRO A 6 13.66 -10.77 8.35
C PRO A 6 12.14 -10.58 8.23
N LEU A 7 11.45 -10.38 9.36
CA LEU A 7 10.02 -10.05 9.36
C LEU A 7 9.70 -8.76 8.57
N LEU A 8 10.53 -7.72 8.67
CA LEU A 8 10.34 -6.49 7.88
C LEU A 8 10.53 -6.74 6.39
N VAL A 9 11.50 -7.58 6.03
CA VAL A 9 11.76 -7.97 4.63
C VAL A 9 10.59 -8.75 4.07
N SER A 10 10.11 -9.77 4.78
CA SER A 10 8.94 -10.57 4.37
C SER A 10 7.71 -9.71 4.19
N ILE A 11 7.36 -8.90 5.20
CA ILE A 11 6.17 -8.03 5.12
C ILE A 11 6.32 -7.00 4.01
N HIS A 12 7.52 -6.43 3.80
CA HIS A 12 7.74 -5.50 2.70
C HIS A 12 7.41 -6.11 1.34
N TRP A 13 7.92 -7.30 1.03
CA TRP A 13 7.68 -7.94 -0.27
C TRP A 13 6.23 -8.39 -0.44
N ILE A 14 5.61 -8.92 0.61
CA ILE A 14 4.19 -9.29 0.59
C ILE A 14 3.33 -8.03 0.32
N VAL A 15 3.51 -6.97 1.11
CA VAL A 15 2.74 -5.73 0.94
C VAL A 15 3.03 -5.07 -0.40
N ALA A 16 4.28 -5.08 -0.89
CA ALA A 16 4.61 -4.53 -2.19
C ALA A 16 3.84 -5.22 -3.32
N LEU A 17 3.82 -6.56 -3.32
CA LEU A 17 3.04 -7.33 -4.30
C LEU A 17 1.54 -7.05 -4.17
N MET A 18 1.01 -7.07 -2.94
CA MET A 18 -0.40 -6.82 -2.68
C MET A 18 -0.85 -5.42 -3.12
N VAL A 19 -0.05 -4.39 -2.84
CA VAL A 19 -0.34 -3.00 -3.25
C VAL A 19 -0.28 -2.86 -4.77
N LEU A 20 0.71 -3.45 -5.43
CA LEU A 20 0.80 -3.42 -6.90
C LEU A 20 -0.41 -4.09 -7.55
N LEU A 21 -0.82 -5.27 -7.08
CA LEU A 21 -2.02 -5.96 -7.58
C LEU A 21 -3.29 -5.15 -7.32
N ALA A 22 -3.42 -4.54 -6.13
CA ALA A 22 -4.58 -3.70 -5.83
C ALA A 22 -4.66 -2.45 -6.71
N LEU A 23 -3.53 -1.79 -6.99
CA LEU A 23 -3.49 -0.56 -7.79
C LEU A 23 -3.64 -0.81 -9.30
N LEU A 24 -3.03 -1.87 -9.82
CA LEU A 24 -2.97 -2.13 -11.25
C LEU A 24 -4.07 -3.05 -11.77
N VAL A 25 -4.66 -3.87 -10.88
CA VAL A 25 -5.67 -4.87 -11.26
C VAL A 25 -6.95 -4.66 -10.46
N GLY A 26 -6.88 -4.75 -9.12
CA GLY A 26 -8.08 -4.78 -8.28
C GLY A 26 -8.95 -3.54 -8.36
N GLY A 27 -8.36 -2.35 -8.23
CA GLY A 27 -9.07 -1.07 -8.34
C GLY A 27 -9.63 -0.81 -9.74
N PRO A 28 -8.83 -0.93 -10.81
CA PRO A 28 -9.31 -0.79 -12.19
C PRO A 28 -10.43 -1.77 -12.56
N ALA A 29 -10.28 -3.07 -12.23
CA ALA A 29 -11.31 -4.07 -12.48
C ALA A 29 -12.63 -3.73 -11.77
N LEU A 30 -12.56 -3.20 -10.55
CA LEU A 30 -13.75 -2.68 -9.88
C LEU A 30 -14.32 -1.45 -10.57
N ALA A 31 -13.51 -0.56 -11.12
CA ALA A 31 -14.01 0.65 -11.77
C ALA A 31 -14.75 0.37 -13.09
N GLU A 32 -14.44 -0.73 -13.77
CA GLU A 32 -15.09 -1.17 -15.02
C GLU A 32 -16.47 -1.77 -14.81
N LEU A 33 -16.73 -2.38 -13.64
CA LEU A 33 -18.02 -2.95 -13.31
C LEU A 33 -19.01 -1.87 -12.84
N GLU A 34 -20.21 -1.87 -13.39
CA GLU A 34 -21.31 -1.06 -12.86
C GLU A 34 -21.74 -1.55 -11.47
N ASN A 35 -22.31 -0.66 -10.64
CA ASN A 35 -22.77 -1.06 -9.30
C ASN A 35 -24.00 -1.99 -9.33
N SER A 36 -24.73 -2.03 -10.46
CA SER A 36 -25.82 -2.96 -10.74
C SER A 36 -25.34 -4.35 -11.16
N ASP A 37 -24.05 -4.52 -11.48
CA ASP A 37 -23.50 -5.80 -11.90
C ASP A 37 -23.44 -6.76 -10.69
N PRO A 38 -23.99 -8.00 -10.79
CA PRO A 38 -23.95 -8.96 -9.70
C PRO A 38 -22.52 -9.35 -9.28
N ASP A 39 -21.55 -9.34 -10.20
CA ASP A 39 -20.16 -9.70 -9.91
C ASP A 39 -19.44 -8.60 -9.11
N LYS A 40 -19.97 -7.37 -9.11
CA LYS A 40 -19.43 -6.23 -8.37
C LYS A 40 -19.32 -6.51 -6.87
N ILE A 41 -20.34 -7.13 -6.30
CA ILE A 41 -20.43 -7.40 -4.86
C ILE A 41 -19.28 -8.31 -4.41
N PHE A 42 -19.04 -9.38 -5.17
CA PHE A 42 -17.95 -10.31 -4.86
C PHE A 42 -16.58 -9.65 -5.03
N ALA A 43 -16.36 -8.93 -6.13
CA ALA A 43 -15.11 -8.21 -6.36
C ALA A 43 -14.85 -7.15 -5.25
N LEU A 44 -15.91 -6.45 -4.81
CA LEU A 44 -15.83 -5.43 -3.78
C LEU A 44 -15.48 -6.03 -2.41
N ALA A 45 -16.11 -7.16 -2.05
CA ALA A 45 -15.74 -7.91 -0.84
C ALA A 45 -14.26 -8.31 -0.85
N GLY A 46 -13.79 -8.87 -1.97
CA GLY A 46 -12.39 -9.24 -2.15
C GLY A 46 -11.44 -8.05 -2.00
N HIS A 47 -11.77 -6.91 -2.59
CA HIS A 47 -10.98 -5.69 -2.48
C HIS A 47 -10.93 -5.14 -1.05
N MET A 48 -12.06 -5.15 -0.33
CA MET A 48 -12.11 -4.73 1.08
C MET A 48 -11.24 -5.63 1.96
N ILE A 49 -11.34 -6.95 1.82
CA ILE A 49 -10.47 -7.90 2.54
C ILE A 49 -9.00 -7.62 2.24
N TRP A 50 -8.66 -7.43 0.96
CA TRP A 50 -7.30 -7.15 0.52
C TRP A 50 -6.74 -5.88 1.19
N GLY A 51 -7.53 -4.81 1.22
CA GLY A 51 -7.19 -3.55 1.90
C GLY A 51 -6.99 -3.73 3.41
N ILE A 52 -7.87 -4.46 4.08
CA ILE A 52 -7.78 -4.74 5.53
C ILE A 52 -6.51 -5.54 5.86
N VAL A 53 -6.17 -6.54 5.04
CA VAL A 53 -4.95 -7.35 5.21
C VAL A 53 -3.70 -6.47 5.01
N ILE A 54 -3.68 -5.62 3.98
CA ILE A 54 -2.58 -4.64 3.79
C ILE A 54 -2.45 -3.74 5.02
N GLY A 55 -3.56 -3.18 5.52
CA GLY A 55 -3.57 -2.33 6.71
C GLY A 55 -3.00 -3.03 7.94
N THR A 56 -3.43 -4.27 8.18
CA THR A 56 -2.95 -5.10 9.29
C THR A 56 -1.46 -5.37 9.19
N LEU A 57 -0.99 -5.80 8.01
CA LEU A 57 0.44 -6.03 7.76
C LEU A 57 1.27 -4.75 7.93
N MET A 58 0.74 -3.59 7.54
CA MET A 58 1.41 -2.30 7.73
C MET A 58 1.51 -1.89 9.19
N ILE A 59 0.51 -2.20 10.03
CA ILE A 59 0.59 -2.02 11.48
C ILE A 59 1.71 -2.90 12.05
N ILE A 60 1.71 -4.21 11.72
CA ILE A 60 2.75 -5.15 12.17
C ILE A 60 4.13 -4.68 11.70
N ARG A 61 4.25 -4.20 10.45
CA ARG A 61 5.49 -3.65 9.90
C ARG A 61 5.96 -2.44 10.70
N LEU A 62 5.06 -1.52 11.03
CA LEU A 62 5.39 -0.30 11.76
C LEU A 62 5.85 -0.62 13.19
N ILE A 63 5.13 -1.48 13.90
CA ILE A 63 5.53 -1.97 15.23
C ILE A 63 6.92 -2.63 15.14
N THR A 64 7.11 -3.58 14.22
CA THR A 64 8.40 -4.27 14.04
C THR A 64 9.54 -3.30 13.73
N ARG A 65 9.28 -2.24 12.94
CA ARG A 65 10.28 -1.22 12.60
C ARG A 65 10.77 -0.48 13.85
N PHE A 66 9.88 -0.19 14.80
CA PHE A 66 10.24 0.48 16.05
C PHE A 66 10.79 -0.47 17.12
N SER A 67 10.38 -1.74 17.09
CA SER A 67 10.83 -2.76 18.05
C SER A 67 12.11 -3.48 17.64
N THR A 68 12.67 -3.23 16.46
CA THR A 68 13.89 -3.91 15.97
C THR A 68 14.94 -2.92 15.50
N GLN A 69 16.22 -3.28 15.68
CA GLN A 69 17.33 -2.49 15.15
C GLN A 69 17.27 -2.44 13.61
N THR A 70 17.40 -1.24 13.05
CA THR A 70 17.44 -0.99 11.60
C THR A 70 18.87 -0.63 11.18
N PRO A 71 19.29 -0.98 9.94
CA PRO A 71 20.61 -0.59 9.47
C PRO A 71 20.70 0.95 9.30
N PRO A 72 21.90 1.54 9.42
CA PRO A 72 22.11 2.97 9.23
C PRO A 72 21.51 3.47 7.92
N GLU A 73 21.02 4.69 7.87
CA GLU A 73 20.45 5.25 6.64
C GLU A 73 21.42 5.12 5.46
N ALA A 74 20.90 4.81 4.29
CA ALA A 74 21.73 4.79 3.08
C ALA A 74 22.09 6.22 2.71
N ASP A 75 23.36 6.44 2.39
CA ASP A 75 23.84 7.72 1.92
C ASP A 75 24.03 7.69 0.40
N ALA A 76 23.22 8.47 -0.29
CA ALA A 76 23.30 8.73 -1.71
C ALA A 76 24.32 9.82 -2.06
N GLY A 77 25.18 10.26 -1.14
CA GLY A 77 26.19 11.31 -1.35
C GLY A 77 25.61 12.66 -1.78
N HIS A 78 24.30 12.85 -1.62
CA HIS A 78 23.58 14.05 -2.03
C HIS A 78 22.39 14.28 -1.10
N ALA A 79 22.42 15.39 -0.35
CA ALA A 79 21.45 15.67 0.71
C ALA A 79 19.99 15.63 0.22
N MET A 80 19.71 16.15 -1.00
CA MET A 80 18.36 16.11 -1.56
C MET A 80 17.86 14.70 -1.87
N LEU A 81 18.73 13.80 -2.35
CA LEU A 81 18.34 12.41 -2.63
C LEU A 81 18.07 11.65 -1.32
N ASN A 82 18.90 11.88 -0.30
CA ASN A 82 18.70 11.31 1.03
C ASN A 82 17.40 11.79 1.66
N PHE A 83 17.12 13.09 1.58
CA PHE A 83 15.86 13.66 2.07
C PHE A 83 14.65 13.12 1.30
N GLY A 84 14.72 13.07 -0.03
CA GLY A 84 13.69 12.50 -0.89
C GLY A 84 13.38 11.04 -0.55
N ALA A 85 14.41 10.23 -0.27
CA ALA A 85 14.21 8.85 0.17
C ALA A 85 13.45 8.77 1.51
N LYS A 86 13.76 9.61 2.50
CA LYS A 86 13.02 9.65 3.77
C LYS A 86 11.56 10.06 3.54
N LEU A 87 11.35 11.11 2.76
CA LEU A 87 10.02 11.61 2.44
C LEU A 87 9.20 10.56 1.71
N ALA A 88 9.79 9.83 0.76
CA ALA A 88 9.10 8.76 0.05
C ALA A 88 8.68 7.63 1.00
N HIS A 89 9.55 7.18 1.91
CA HIS A 89 9.19 6.12 2.85
C HIS A 89 8.07 6.53 3.80
N TRP A 90 8.15 7.72 4.40
CA TRP A 90 7.09 8.22 5.28
C TRP A 90 5.80 8.56 4.52
N GLY A 91 5.92 9.07 3.29
CA GLY A 91 4.80 9.29 2.39
C GLY A 91 4.08 7.99 2.04
N LEU A 92 4.81 6.90 1.76
CA LEU A 92 4.20 5.58 1.52
C LEU A 92 3.44 5.07 2.75
N TYR A 93 4.00 5.25 3.96
CA TYR A 93 3.28 4.93 5.18
C TYR A 93 1.97 5.73 5.30
N LEU A 94 2.06 7.05 5.16
CA LEU A 94 0.90 7.94 5.26
C LEU A 94 -0.16 7.60 4.21
N LEU A 95 0.23 7.41 2.96
CA LEU A 95 -0.69 7.13 1.86
C LEU A 95 -1.32 5.73 1.97
N ILE A 96 -0.58 4.70 2.39
CA ILE A 96 -1.18 3.36 2.58
C ILE A 96 -2.18 3.37 3.74
N PHE A 97 -1.85 4.00 4.87
CA PHE A 97 -2.83 4.15 5.96
C PHE A 97 -4.02 5.02 5.56
N GLY A 98 -3.80 6.09 4.80
CA GLY A 98 -4.87 6.90 4.22
C GLY A 98 -5.75 6.13 3.24
N MET A 99 -5.17 5.23 2.44
CA MET A 99 -5.89 4.38 1.49
C MET A 99 -6.81 3.41 2.23
N VAL A 100 -6.31 2.75 3.28
CA VAL A 100 -7.11 1.86 4.13
C VAL A 100 -8.18 2.65 4.88
N GLY A 101 -7.82 3.79 5.48
CA GLY A 101 -8.77 4.64 6.22
C GLY A 101 -9.89 5.19 5.35
N SER A 102 -9.58 5.68 4.15
CA SER A 102 -10.59 6.15 3.18
C SER A 102 -11.46 5.00 2.65
N GLY A 103 -10.90 3.81 2.44
CA GLY A 103 -11.65 2.62 2.05
C GLY A 103 -12.63 2.16 3.13
N LEU A 104 -12.19 2.15 4.40
CA LEU A 104 -13.06 1.89 5.56
C LEU A 104 -14.15 2.95 5.70
N GLY A 105 -13.80 4.24 5.54
CA GLY A 105 -14.78 5.33 5.56
C GLY A 105 -15.84 5.18 4.48
N LEU A 106 -15.44 4.80 3.27
CA LEU A 106 -16.36 4.50 2.18
C LEU A 106 -17.26 3.31 2.53
N ALA A 107 -16.68 2.22 3.00
CA ALA A 107 -17.42 1.01 3.37
C ALA A 107 -18.47 1.26 4.46
N LEU A 108 -18.14 2.07 5.46
CA LEU A 108 -19.07 2.45 6.52
C LEU A 108 -20.14 3.43 6.02
N SER A 109 -19.78 4.40 5.17
CA SER A 109 -20.71 5.43 4.68
C SER A 109 -21.82 4.88 3.76
N ALA A 110 -21.56 3.77 3.06
CA ALA A 110 -22.47 3.15 2.12
C ALA A 110 -22.91 1.74 2.53
N ASP A 111 -22.71 1.36 3.80
CA ASP A 111 -23.06 0.05 4.36
C ASP A 111 -22.50 -1.14 3.55
N LEU A 112 -21.34 -0.96 2.92
CA LEU A 112 -20.77 -1.94 1.98
C LEU A 112 -20.41 -3.24 2.68
N PHE A 113 -20.10 -3.22 3.98
CA PHE A 113 -19.88 -4.45 4.73
C PHE A 113 -21.13 -5.30 4.78
N ALA A 114 -22.27 -4.73 5.18
CA ALA A 114 -23.48 -5.52 5.32
C ALA A 114 -23.99 -6.02 3.96
N ILE A 115 -23.90 -5.18 2.93
CA ILE A 115 -24.28 -5.54 1.55
C ILE A 115 -23.35 -6.63 1.00
N SER A 116 -22.02 -6.42 1.09
CA SER A 116 -21.06 -7.31 0.42
C SER A 116 -20.86 -8.66 1.12
N PHE A 117 -21.14 -8.72 2.42
CA PHE A 117 -21.05 -9.96 3.21
C PHE A 117 -22.43 -10.60 3.49
N GLY A 118 -23.49 -10.09 2.86
CA GLY A 118 -24.81 -10.72 2.84
C GLY A 118 -25.62 -10.60 4.13
N SER A 119 -25.28 -9.67 5.03
CA SER A 119 -26.06 -9.38 6.24
C SER A 119 -27.11 -8.27 6.01
N SER A 120 -27.18 -7.70 4.81
CA SER A 120 -28.21 -6.76 4.35
C SER A 120 -28.75 -7.20 2.99
N ALA A 121 -30.05 -7.00 2.76
CA ALA A 121 -30.72 -7.20 1.47
C ALA A 121 -30.70 -5.92 0.60
N ALA A 122 -30.07 -4.84 1.08
CA ALA A 122 -29.93 -3.61 0.32
C ALA A 122 -29.03 -3.82 -0.91
N THR A 123 -29.33 -3.10 -1.98
CA THR A 123 -28.48 -3.06 -3.18
C THR A 123 -27.43 -1.97 -3.04
N LEU A 124 -26.35 -2.08 -3.82
CA LEU A 124 -25.38 -0.99 -3.92
C LEU A 124 -26.05 0.30 -4.44
N PRO A 125 -25.62 1.48 -3.96
CA PRO A 125 -25.97 2.76 -4.58
C PRO A 125 -25.63 2.78 -6.07
N LEU A 126 -26.34 3.57 -6.87
CA LEU A 126 -26.07 3.73 -8.31
C LEU A 126 -24.60 4.10 -8.57
N ASP A 127 -24.06 5.01 -7.77
CA ASP A 127 -22.64 5.33 -7.74
C ASP A 127 -22.19 5.79 -6.34
N PHE A 128 -20.90 6.06 -6.20
CA PHE A 128 -20.28 6.50 -4.95
C PHE A 128 -19.71 7.93 -5.03
N LYS A 129 -20.00 8.69 -6.09
CA LYS A 129 -19.28 9.94 -6.43
C LYS A 129 -19.50 11.05 -5.41
N ASP A 130 -20.67 11.08 -4.78
CA ASP A 130 -21.04 12.07 -3.78
C ASP A 130 -20.41 11.79 -2.40
N LEU A 131 -19.81 10.61 -2.22
CA LEU A 131 -19.15 10.25 -0.97
C LEU A 131 -17.75 10.84 -0.93
N THR A 132 -17.50 11.72 0.04
CA THR A 132 -16.18 12.32 0.27
C THR A 132 -15.08 11.26 0.45
N ALA A 133 -15.40 10.14 1.11
CA ALA A 133 -14.50 9.01 1.27
C ALA A 133 -14.11 8.36 -0.07
N ARG A 134 -15.04 8.28 -1.05
CA ARG A 134 -14.74 7.75 -2.39
C ARG A 134 -13.79 8.65 -3.17
N GLN A 135 -14.00 9.97 -3.08
CA GLN A 135 -13.14 10.97 -3.71
C GLN A 135 -11.73 10.93 -3.12
N ALA A 136 -11.65 10.92 -1.79
CA ALA A 136 -10.38 10.77 -1.06
C ALA A 136 -9.67 9.47 -1.44
N HIS A 137 -10.38 8.34 -1.48
CA HIS A 137 -9.81 7.05 -1.86
C HIS A 137 -9.22 7.07 -3.28
N GLY A 138 -9.94 7.66 -4.24
CA GLY A 138 -9.46 7.82 -5.63
C GLY A 138 -8.22 8.72 -5.72
N LEU A 139 -8.22 9.86 -5.03
CA LEU A 139 -7.06 10.75 -5.00
C LEU A 139 -5.84 10.08 -4.37
N ILE A 140 -6.02 9.41 -3.22
CA ILE A 140 -4.96 8.71 -2.51
C ILE A 140 -4.40 7.57 -3.38
N ALA A 141 -5.24 6.83 -4.11
CA ALA A 141 -4.79 5.79 -5.04
C ALA A 141 -3.83 6.35 -6.10
N ASN A 142 -4.17 7.49 -6.71
CA ASN A 142 -3.32 8.14 -7.73
C ASN A 142 -2.00 8.63 -7.14
N LEU A 143 -2.04 9.27 -5.96
CA LEU A 143 -0.84 9.71 -5.25
C LEU A 143 0.05 8.54 -4.83
N LEU A 144 -0.56 7.44 -4.38
CA LEU A 144 0.14 6.23 -4.00
C LEU A 144 0.80 5.56 -5.21
N LEU A 145 0.10 5.47 -6.34
CA LEU A 145 0.66 4.95 -7.60
C LEU A 145 1.88 5.77 -8.04
N LEU A 146 1.77 7.09 -8.04
CA LEU A 146 2.88 7.99 -8.35
C LEU A 146 4.06 7.76 -7.40
N LEU A 147 3.81 7.67 -6.09
CA LEU A 147 4.89 7.52 -5.11
C LEU A 147 5.54 6.13 -5.18
N VAL A 148 4.77 5.08 -5.47
CA VAL A 148 5.30 3.74 -5.74
C VAL A 148 6.19 3.76 -6.98
N ALA A 149 5.79 4.43 -8.07
CA ALA A 149 6.61 4.57 -9.26
C ALA A 149 7.93 5.30 -8.95
N LEU A 150 7.88 6.42 -8.22
CA LEU A 150 9.07 7.15 -7.77
C LEU A 150 9.98 6.30 -6.86
N HIS A 151 9.39 5.49 -5.98
CA HIS A 151 10.14 4.56 -5.13
C HIS A 151 10.88 3.50 -5.96
N LEU A 152 10.22 2.92 -6.97
CA LEU A 152 10.83 1.96 -7.89
C LEU A 152 11.94 2.61 -8.73
N LEU A 153 11.75 3.84 -9.18
CA LEU A 153 12.80 4.61 -9.87
C LEU A 153 14.00 4.87 -8.96
N GLY A 154 13.77 5.19 -7.68
CA GLY A 154 14.83 5.30 -6.68
C GLY A 154 15.61 4.00 -6.53
N TRP A 155 14.91 2.86 -6.40
CA TRP A 155 15.55 1.54 -6.39
C TRP A 155 16.37 1.29 -7.66
N ALA A 156 15.81 1.56 -8.84
CA ALA A 156 16.49 1.36 -10.13
C ALA A 156 17.74 2.24 -10.25
N TYR A 157 17.67 3.50 -9.80
CA TYR A 157 18.83 4.39 -9.72
C TYR A 157 19.94 3.80 -8.85
N HIS A 158 19.59 3.32 -7.67
CA HIS A 158 20.55 2.68 -6.76
C HIS A 158 21.16 1.40 -7.35
N GLN A 159 20.33 0.59 -8.02
CA GLN A 159 20.74 -0.70 -8.57
C GLN A 159 21.61 -0.56 -9.84
N PHE A 160 21.21 0.28 -10.78
CA PHE A 160 21.81 0.31 -12.12
C PHE A 160 22.81 1.45 -12.33
N ILE A 161 22.61 2.59 -11.66
CA ILE A 161 23.48 3.77 -11.81
C ILE A 161 24.51 3.82 -10.69
N ARG A 162 24.07 3.86 -9.42
CA ARG A 162 24.98 3.91 -8.25
C ARG A 162 25.71 2.60 -8.02
N LYS A 163 25.05 1.47 -8.30
CA LYS A 163 25.58 0.11 -8.09
C LYS A 163 26.06 -0.11 -6.65
N ASP A 164 25.41 0.52 -5.67
CA ASP A 164 25.77 0.48 -4.24
C ASP A 164 25.18 -0.74 -3.50
N HIS A 165 24.50 -1.62 -4.24
CA HIS A 165 23.85 -2.80 -3.72
C HIS A 165 22.82 -2.52 -2.60
N LEU A 166 22.18 -1.33 -2.60
CA LEU A 166 21.15 -0.94 -1.64
C LEU A 166 20.08 -2.03 -1.44
N PHE A 167 19.69 -2.68 -2.53
CA PHE A 167 18.71 -3.77 -2.56
C PHE A 167 19.02 -4.90 -1.56
N ARG A 168 20.31 -5.22 -1.34
CA ARG A 168 20.73 -6.30 -0.43
C ARG A 168 20.24 -6.08 1.01
N ARG A 169 19.95 -4.83 1.39
CA ARG A 169 19.43 -4.48 2.72
C ARG A 169 17.99 -4.95 2.92
N MET A 170 17.21 -5.01 1.84
CA MET A 170 15.81 -5.46 1.79
C MET A 170 15.68 -6.84 1.16
N TRP A 171 16.70 -7.69 1.33
CA TRP A 171 16.69 -9.08 0.87
C TRP A 171 17.10 -10.04 1.99
N PHE A 172 16.63 -11.28 1.91
CA PHE A 172 16.96 -12.33 2.87
C PHE A 172 18.48 -12.62 2.90
N GLY A 173 19.02 -12.83 4.10
CA GLY A 173 20.41 -13.23 4.31
C GLY A 173 20.95 -12.86 5.70
N LYS A 174 22.19 -13.26 5.98
CA LYS A 174 22.82 -13.10 7.31
C LYS A 174 22.87 -11.62 7.72
N ARG A 175 22.39 -11.33 8.93
CA ARG A 175 22.52 -10.04 9.61
C ARG A 175 23.85 -10.01 10.35
N ALA A 176 24.96 -10.12 9.63
CA ALA A 176 26.28 -9.92 10.23
C ALA A 176 26.42 -8.45 10.66
N GLU A 177 27.17 -8.23 11.74
CA GLU A 177 27.49 -6.90 12.24
C GLU A 177 28.30 -6.08 11.23
#